data_AF-L7W2Y6-F1
#
_entry.id   AF-L7W2Y6-F1
#
_cell.length_a   1.000
_cell.length_b   1.000
_cell.length_c   1.000
_cell.angle_alpha   90.00
_cell.angle_beta   90.00
_cell.angle_gamma   90.00
#
_symmetry.space_group_name_H-M   'P 1'
#
loop_
_entity.id
_entity.type
_entity.pdbx_description
1 polymer ?
#
loop_
_entity_poly.entity_id
_entity_poly.type
_entity_poly.pdbx_seq_one_letter_code
_entity_poly.pdbx_strand_id
1 'polypeptide(L)'
;MKTIINTALSQYGVTELVGQKHNPVILNYFDKIGHTWVATDETAWCSAFTNWVAMQCGKEMSHQLTARSWLKVGTEIEKPAIGDIVVFWRSKKNSWKGHVAFFIGYSEDKKYIYCLGGNQNNQVNIKAYPIYRLLGFRHLNNSNIQNPTQ
;
A
#
# COMPACT_ATOMS: atom_id res chain seq x y z
N MET A 1 4.73 19.98 -2.72
CA MET A 1 4.71 18.65 -3.38
C MET A 1 4.06 17.66 -2.42
N LYS A 2 3.10 16.84 -2.86
CA LYS A 2 2.49 15.80 -1.99
C LYS A 2 3.54 14.71 -1.72
N THR A 3 3.77 14.36 -0.46
CA THR A 3 4.62 13.22 -0.10
C THR A 3 3.77 11.97 0.05
N ILE A 4 4.38 10.78 -0.10
CA ILE A 4 3.71 9.49 0.09
C ILE A 4 3.06 9.43 1.47
N ILE A 5 3.82 9.75 2.52
CA ILE A 5 3.34 9.59 3.90
C ILE A 5 2.20 10.55 4.23
N ASN A 6 2.26 11.82 3.80
CA ASN A 6 1.18 12.79 4.06
C ASN A 6 -0.08 12.41 3.28
N THR A 7 0.07 11.90 2.06
CA THR A 7 -1.05 11.44 1.24
C THR A 7 -1.71 10.22 1.88
N ALA A 8 -0.94 9.25 2.33
CA ALA A 8 -1.46 8.08 3.04
C ALA A 8 -2.13 8.47 4.37
N LEU A 9 -1.54 9.39 5.15
CA LEU A 9 -2.10 9.87 6.41
C LEU A 9 -3.40 10.66 6.22
N SER A 10 -3.59 11.34 5.09
CA SER A 10 -4.86 12.00 4.77
C SER A 10 -6.06 11.05 4.71
N GLN A 11 -5.80 9.75 4.55
CA GLN A 11 -6.81 8.69 4.51
C GLN A 11 -6.89 7.88 5.81
N TYR A 12 -6.16 8.28 6.85
CA TYR A 12 -6.17 7.57 8.13
C TYR A 12 -7.60 7.44 8.69
N GLY A 13 -7.99 6.24 9.11
CA GLY A 13 -9.32 5.95 9.63
C GLY A 13 -10.36 5.54 8.57
N VAL A 14 -10.07 5.62 7.28
CA VAL A 14 -10.96 5.08 6.23
C VAL A 14 -11.13 3.58 6.48
N THR A 15 -12.38 3.17 6.76
CA THR A 15 -12.75 1.82 7.21
C THR A 15 -13.79 1.23 6.25
N GLU A 16 -13.66 -0.05 5.91
CA GLU A 16 -14.65 -0.83 5.18
C GLU A 16 -15.99 -0.87 5.92
N LEU A 17 -17.08 -0.90 5.17
CA LEU A 17 -18.43 -1.03 5.73
C LEU A 17 -18.84 -2.51 5.68
N VAL A 18 -19.36 -3.04 6.79
CA VAL A 18 -19.82 -4.43 6.83
C VAL A 18 -21.22 -4.55 6.20
N GLY A 19 -21.41 -5.53 5.32
CA GLY A 19 -22.71 -5.87 4.74
C GLY A 19 -22.89 -5.37 3.31
N GLN A 20 -24.13 -5.03 2.92
CA GLN A 20 -24.46 -4.66 1.53
C GLN A 20 -24.04 -3.22 1.14
N LYS A 21 -23.47 -2.46 2.07
CA LYS A 21 -22.97 -1.11 1.81
C LYS A 21 -21.46 -1.16 1.73
N HIS A 22 -20.89 -0.52 0.73
CA HIS A 22 -19.45 -0.43 0.53
C HIS A 22 -18.97 0.99 0.78
N ASN A 23 -17.76 1.15 1.33
CA ASN A 23 -17.20 2.48 1.50
C ASN A 23 -16.83 3.08 0.13
N PRO A 24 -17.46 4.20 -0.31
CA PRO A 24 -17.20 4.79 -1.62
C PRO A 24 -15.75 5.27 -1.80
N VAL A 25 -15.06 5.60 -0.70
CA VAL A 25 -13.63 5.97 -0.73
C VAL A 25 -12.78 4.76 -1.13
N ILE A 26 -13.08 3.57 -0.58
CA ILE A 26 -12.34 2.35 -0.90
C ILE A 26 -12.59 1.94 -2.35
N LEU A 27 -13.85 1.98 -2.82
CA LEU A 27 -14.19 1.72 -4.21
C LEU A 27 -13.49 2.72 -5.16
N ASN A 28 -13.41 4.00 -4.77
CA ASN A 28 -12.69 5.01 -5.53
C ASN A 28 -11.18 4.74 -5.62
N TYR A 29 -10.56 4.05 -4.66
CA TYR A 29 -9.17 3.62 -4.83
C TYR A 29 -9.02 2.69 -6.04
N PHE A 30 -9.91 1.70 -6.18
CA PHE A 30 -9.91 0.76 -7.30
C PHE A 30 -10.21 1.44 -8.63
N ASP A 31 -11.25 2.28 -8.67
CA ASP A 31 -11.65 3.03 -9.87
C ASP A 31 -10.47 3.84 -10.44
N LYS A 32 -9.82 4.64 -9.58
CA LYS A 32 -8.73 5.52 -9.98
C LYS A 32 -7.50 4.81 -10.52
N ILE A 33 -7.28 3.56 -10.13
CA ILE A 33 -6.16 2.75 -10.62
C ILE A 33 -6.56 1.84 -11.80
N GLY A 34 -7.76 2.03 -12.36
CA GLY A 34 -8.25 1.30 -13.55
C GLY A 34 -8.93 -0.04 -13.24
N HIS A 35 -9.25 -0.32 -11.98
CA HIS A 35 -9.92 -1.57 -11.55
C HIS A 35 -11.42 -1.34 -11.30
N THR A 36 -12.10 -0.74 -12.26
CA THR A 36 -13.53 -0.35 -12.18
C THR A 36 -14.51 -1.53 -12.03
N TRP A 37 -14.04 -2.75 -12.31
CA TRP A 37 -14.81 -3.99 -12.15
C TRP A 37 -14.93 -4.43 -10.68
N VAL A 38 -14.16 -3.86 -9.75
CA VAL A 38 -14.23 -4.19 -8.32
C VAL A 38 -15.43 -3.46 -7.70
N ALA A 39 -16.43 -4.23 -7.29
CA ALA A 39 -17.66 -3.69 -6.72
C ALA A 39 -17.74 -3.79 -5.18
N THR A 40 -16.80 -4.48 -4.52
CA THR A 40 -16.85 -4.75 -3.06
C THR A 40 -15.55 -4.35 -2.35
N ASP A 41 -15.68 -3.82 -1.14
CA ASP A 41 -14.56 -3.49 -0.24
C ASP A 41 -14.02 -4.71 0.54
N GLU A 42 -14.68 -5.87 0.47
CA GLU A 42 -14.16 -7.15 0.98
C GLU A 42 -12.96 -7.68 0.19
N THR A 43 -12.76 -7.17 -1.04
CA THR A 43 -11.59 -7.47 -1.86
C THR A 43 -10.34 -6.88 -1.22
N ALA A 44 -9.28 -7.67 -1.06
CA ALA A 44 -8.08 -7.21 -0.38
C ALA A 44 -7.49 -5.92 -1.00
N TRP A 45 -7.70 -4.77 -0.35
CA TRP A 45 -7.44 -3.45 -0.92
C TRP A 45 -6.14 -2.77 -0.44
N CYS A 46 -5.25 -3.50 0.26
CA CYS A 46 -3.93 -2.98 0.64
C CYS A 46 -3.15 -2.46 -0.58
N SER A 47 -3.10 -3.23 -1.66
CA SER A 47 -2.41 -2.84 -2.90
C SER A 47 -3.17 -1.76 -3.67
N ALA A 48 -4.50 -1.75 -3.63
CA ALA A 48 -5.30 -0.70 -4.27
C ALA A 48 -5.01 0.67 -3.64
N PHE A 49 -5.03 0.73 -2.29
CA PHE A 49 -4.65 1.91 -1.54
C PHE A 49 -3.21 2.36 -1.84
N THR A 50 -2.24 1.44 -1.83
CA THR A 50 -0.83 1.79 -2.12
C THR A 50 -0.66 2.34 -3.54
N ASN A 51 -1.33 1.75 -4.54
CA ASN A 51 -1.31 2.26 -5.93
C ASN A 51 -1.95 3.65 -6.00
N TRP A 52 -3.09 3.85 -5.34
CA TRP A 52 -3.75 5.15 -5.29
C TRP A 52 -2.84 6.23 -4.69
N VAL A 53 -2.18 5.95 -3.57
CA VAL A 53 -1.22 6.89 -2.95
C VAL A 53 -0.04 7.18 -3.88
N ALA A 54 0.54 6.15 -4.52
CA ALA A 54 1.62 6.33 -5.47
C ALA A 54 1.21 7.22 -6.66
N MET A 55 0.02 6.98 -7.23
CA MET A 55 -0.55 7.80 -8.30
C MET A 55 -0.71 9.27 -7.87
N GLN A 56 -1.29 9.52 -6.70
CA GLN A 56 -1.47 10.88 -6.16
C GLN A 56 -0.15 11.63 -5.96
N CYS A 57 0.96 10.90 -5.81
CA CYS A 57 2.30 11.46 -5.61
C CYS A 57 3.15 11.50 -6.90
N GLY A 58 2.60 11.09 -8.05
CA GLY A 58 3.36 10.99 -9.30
C GLY A 58 4.48 9.95 -9.24
N LYS A 59 4.26 8.86 -8.51
CA LYS A 59 5.22 7.76 -8.30
C LYS A 59 4.84 6.53 -9.12
N GLU A 60 5.82 5.67 -9.36
CA GLU A 60 5.59 4.37 -10.00
C GLU A 60 4.55 3.54 -9.23
N MET A 61 3.68 2.87 -9.99
CA MET A 61 2.62 2.00 -9.48
C MET A 61 2.94 0.54 -9.84
N SER A 62 2.40 -0.42 -9.06
CA SER A 62 2.41 -1.82 -9.46
C SER A 62 1.30 -2.16 -10.45
N HIS A 63 0.24 -1.33 -10.49
CA HIS A 63 -1.00 -1.53 -11.24
C HIS A 63 -1.77 -2.81 -10.90
N GLN A 64 -1.29 -3.60 -9.93
CA GLN A 64 -1.85 -4.89 -9.56
C GLN A 64 -2.43 -4.85 -8.16
N LEU A 65 -3.46 -5.66 -7.92
CA LEU A 65 -4.07 -5.83 -6.60
C LEU A 65 -3.27 -6.77 -5.68
N THR A 66 -2.29 -7.49 -6.21
CA THR A 66 -1.46 -8.42 -5.43
C THR A 66 -0.35 -7.67 -4.69
N ALA A 67 -0.29 -7.82 -3.36
CA ALA A 67 0.74 -7.15 -2.55
C ALA A 67 2.18 -7.47 -2.98
N ARG A 68 2.44 -8.71 -3.45
CA ARG A 68 3.79 -9.13 -3.87
C ARG A 68 4.22 -8.54 -5.22
N SER A 69 3.31 -7.96 -6.01
CA SER A 69 3.68 -7.23 -7.25
C SER A 69 4.65 -6.08 -6.98
N TRP A 70 4.54 -5.46 -5.81
CA TRP A 70 5.38 -4.34 -5.40
C TRP A 70 6.86 -4.71 -5.27
N LEU A 71 7.22 -5.98 -5.13
CA LEU A 71 8.63 -6.42 -5.15
C LEU A 71 9.33 -6.14 -6.50
N LYS A 72 8.59 -5.76 -7.55
CA LYS A 72 9.12 -5.45 -8.88
C LYS A 72 9.01 -3.96 -9.25
N VAL A 73 8.62 -3.09 -8.32
CA VAL A 73 8.39 -1.66 -8.57
C VAL A 73 9.44 -0.84 -7.84
N GLY A 74 9.94 0.22 -8.48
CA GLY A 74 10.94 1.09 -7.88
C GLY A 74 12.30 0.43 -7.68
N THR A 75 13.06 1.00 -6.77
CA THR A 75 14.43 0.58 -6.45
C THR A 75 14.42 -0.32 -5.21
N GLU A 76 15.07 -1.48 -5.30
CA GLU A 76 15.32 -2.34 -4.13
C GLU A 76 16.27 -1.69 -3.14
N ILE A 77 15.90 -1.69 -1.87
CA ILE A 77 16.65 -1.07 -0.78
C ILE A 77 16.70 -1.97 0.45
N GLU A 78 17.77 -1.83 1.24
CA GLU A 78 17.94 -2.55 2.51
C GLU A 78 17.61 -1.68 3.73
N LYS A 79 17.78 -0.36 3.60
CA LYS A 79 17.59 0.63 4.67
C LYS A 79 16.42 1.56 4.29
N PRO A 80 15.19 1.24 4.70
CA PRO A 80 14.02 2.04 4.33
C PRO A 80 13.97 3.38 5.08
N ALA A 81 13.40 4.37 4.41
CA ALA A 81 12.97 5.64 4.98
C ALA A 81 11.44 5.71 5.09
N ILE A 82 10.93 6.68 5.85
CA ILE A 82 9.48 6.89 5.99
C ILE A 82 8.84 7.09 4.62
N GLY A 83 7.80 6.30 4.33
CA GLY A 83 7.08 6.34 3.06
C GLY A 83 7.59 5.35 2.01
N ASP A 84 8.71 4.66 2.24
CA ASP A 84 9.11 3.55 1.36
C ASP A 84 8.13 2.38 1.47
N ILE A 85 8.05 1.58 0.43
CA ILE A 85 7.18 0.40 0.42
C ILE A 85 7.81 -0.70 1.26
N VAL A 86 6.98 -1.34 2.07
CA VAL A 86 7.30 -2.61 2.74
C VAL A 86 6.35 -3.70 2.26
N VAL A 87 6.91 -4.86 1.91
CA VAL A 87 6.13 -6.03 1.47
C VAL A 87 6.33 -7.18 2.45
N PHE A 88 5.23 -7.79 2.89
CA PHE A 88 5.22 -8.94 3.78
C PHE A 88 4.56 -10.16 3.13
N TRP A 89 5.00 -11.37 3.49
CA TRP A 89 4.25 -12.57 3.16
C TRP A 89 3.05 -12.76 4.11
N ARG A 90 2.03 -13.50 3.66
CA ARG A 90 0.85 -13.84 4.45
C ARG A 90 0.49 -15.31 4.33
N SER A 91 0.09 -15.92 5.44
CA SER A 91 -0.20 -17.35 5.61
C SER A 91 1.01 -18.28 5.44
N LYS A 92 1.70 -18.26 4.28
CA LYS A 92 2.92 -19.03 4.02
C LYS A 92 3.93 -18.18 3.25
N LYS A 93 5.22 -18.25 3.58
CA LYS A 93 6.29 -17.46 2.92
C LYS A 93 6.32 -17.65 1.39
N ASN A 94 6.09 -18.87 0.92
CA ASN A 94 6.14 -19.22 -0.51
C ASN A 94 4.80 -19.04 -1.24
N SER A 95 3.75 -18.58 -0.56
CA SER A 95 2.43 -18.31 -1.16
C SER A 95 2.42 -16.97 -1.90
N TRP A 96 1.52 -16.82 -2.88
CA TRP A 96 1.26 -15.52 -3.51
C TRP A 96 0.66 -14.47 -2.55
N LYS A 97 0.05 -14.92 -1.44
CA LYS A 97 -0.58 -14.04 -0.45
C LYS A 97 0.45 -13.16 0.26
N GLY A 98 0.16 -11.87 0.36
CA GLY A 98 1.03 -10.91 1.04
C GLY A 98 0.27 -9.73 1.62
N HIS A 99 1.03 -8.76 2.13
CA HIS A 99 0.57 -7.44 2.55
C HIS A 99 1.57 -6.39 2.07
N VAL A 100 1.09 -5.21 1.69
CA VAL A 100 1.91 -4.08 1.29
C VAL A 100 1.46 -2.84 2.07
N ALA A 101 2.42 -2.05 2.52
CA ALA A 101 2.19 -0.83 3.27
C ALA A 101 3.37 0.15 3.09
N PHE A 102 3.28 1.32 3.70
CA PHE A 102 4.35 2.32 3.78
C PHE A 102 5.10 2.19 5.10
N PHE A 103 6.42 2.11 5.04
CA PHE A 103 7.29 2.06 6.20
C PHE A 103 7.20 3.34 7.04
N ILE A 104 7.14 3.21 8.36
CA ILE A 104 7.25 4.31 9.33
C ILE A 104 8.52 4.17 10.17
N GLY A 105 8.80 2.98 10.68
CA GLY A 105 9.91 2.78 11.59
C GLY A 105 9.98 1.35 12.12
N TYR A 106 11.06 1.06 12.83
CA TYR A 106 11.21 -0.17 13.59
C TYR A 106 10.72 0.04 15.04
N SER A 107 10.28 -1.04 15.69
CA SER A 107 10.21 -1.06 17.15
C SER A 107 11.61 -0.92 17.76
N GLU A 108 11.66 -0.46 19.01
CA GLU A 108 12.92 -0.30 19.76
C GLU A 108 13.74 -1.60 19.81
N ASP A 109 13.07 -2.73 20.01
CA ASP A 109 13.67 -4.07 20.01
C ASP A 109 13.93 -4.66 18.61
N LYS A 110 13.61 -3.92 17.55
CA LYS A 110 13.73 -4.30 16.13
C LYS A 110 13.00 -5.60 15.75
N LYS A 111 12.04 -6.06 16.54
CA LYS A 111 11.23 -7.25 16.21
C LYS A 111 10.06 -6.92 15.28
N TYR A 112 9.65 -5.67 15.21
CA TYR A 112 8.52 -5.20 14.44
C TYR A 112 8.87 -4.03 13.52
N ILE A 113 8.10 -3.91 12.45
CA ILE A 113 8.05 -2.76 11.56
C ILE A 113 6.68 -2.11 11.72
N TYR A 114 6.66 -0.84 12.11
CA TYR A 114 5.47 0.01 12.04
C TYR A 114 5.26 0.46 10.60
N CYS A 115 4.04 0.30 10.11
CA CYS A 115 3.68 0.70 8.76
C CYS A 115 2.28 1.28 8.67
N LEU A 116 2.12 2.26 7.79
CA LEU A 116 0.84 2.86 7.42
C LEU A 116 0.35 2.18 6.15
N GLY A 117 -0.83 1.58 6.20
CA GLY A 117 -1.36 0.83 5.07
C GLY A 117 -2.87 0.71 5.09
N GLY A 118 -3.43 0.43 3.93
CA GLY A 118 -4.83 0.10 3.76
C GLY A 118 -5.12 -1.37 4.09
N ASN A 119 -6.38 -1.66 4.37
CA ASN A 119 -6.90 -2.97 4.72
C ASN A 119 -6.20 -3.65 5.92
N GLN A 120 -5.72 -2.84 6.86
CA GLN A 120 -5.14 -3.31 8.11
C GLN A 120 -6.24 -3.33 9.16
N ASN A 121 -6.78 -4.52 9.48
CA ASN A 121 -8.05 -4.63 10.21
C ASN A 121 -9.18 -3.85 9.51
N ASN A 122 -9.31 -4.02 8.19
CA ASN A 122 -10.36 -3.40 7.38
C ASN A 122 -10.33 -1.85 7.42
N GLN A 123 -9.15 -1.27 7.67
CA GLN A 123 -8.97 0.18 7.83
C GLN A 123 -7.61 0.66 7.29
N VAL A 124 -7.51 1.94 6.92
CA VAL A 124 -6.23 2.65 6.79
C VAL A 124 -5.73 3.07 8.17
N ASN A 125 -4.68 2.44 8.66
CA ASN A 125 -4.10 2.76 9.97
C ASN A 125 -2.60 2.47 10.04
N ILE A 126 -2.03 2.68 11.22
CA ILE A 126 -0.66 2.29 11.54
C ILE A 126 -0.70 0.98 12.31
N LYS A 127 0.06 -0.02 11.84
CA LYS A 127 0.13 -1.33 12.50
C LYS A 127 1.54 -1.89 12.48
N ALA A 128 1.88 -2.62 13.53
CA ALA A 128 3.14 -3.35 13.67
C ALA A 128 3.04 -4.72 12.98
N TYR A 129 4.03 -5.05 12.15
CA TYR A 129 4.19 -6.37 11.55
C TYR A 129 5.54 -6.96 11.95
N PRO A 130 5.59 -8.26 12.29
CA PRO A 130 6.82 -8.87 12.76
C PRO A 130 7.83 -9.03 11.61
N ILE A 131 9.11 -8.80 11.90
CA ILE A 131 10.16 -8.72 10.88
C ILE A 131 10.34 -10.02 10.10
N TYR A 132 10.06 -11.18 10.71
CA TYR A 132 10.15 -12.48 10.04
C TYR A 132 9.18 -12.62 8.84
N ARG A 133 8.17 -11.74 8.77
CA ARG A 133 7.23 -11.67 7.63
C ARG A 133 7.75 -10.86 6.45
N LEU A 134 8.83 -10.10 6.62
CA LEU A 134 9.38 -9.23 5.60
C LEU A 134 9.80 -10.03 4.36
N LEU A 135 9.42 -9.52 3.19
CA LEU A 135 9.89 -9.98 1.89
C LEU A 135 10.86 -9.00 1.25
N GLY A 136 10.69 -7.70 1.47
CA GLY A 136 11.60 -6.67 0.94
C GLY A 136 11.04 -5.26 1.08
N PHE A 137 11.91 -4.28 0.83
CA PHE A 137 11.56 -2.88 0.77
C PHE A 137 11.78 -2.32 -0.63
N ARG A 138 11.03 -1.28 -1.00
CA ARG A 138 11.21 -0.57 -2.26
C ARG A 138 11.09 0.94 -2.09
N HIS A 139 12.01 1.68 -2.70
CA HIS A 139 11.88 3.12 -2.90
C HIS A 139 11.15 3.39 -4.22
N LEU A 140 10.05 4.14 -4.18
CA LEU A 140 9.31 4.47 -5.41
C LEU A 140 9.97 5.63 -6.16
N ASN A 141 10.34 5.37 -7.42
CA ASN A 141 10.83 6.41 -8.30
C ASN A 141 9.67 7.26 -8.82
N ASN A 142 9.99 8.42 -9.40
CA ASN A 142 8.99 9.23 -10.09
C ASN A 142 8.44 8.44 -11.29
N SER A 143 7.15 8.56 -11.54
CA SER A 143 6.55 7.98 -12.74
C SER A 143 7.13 8.67 -13.98
N ASN A 144 7.60 7.89 -14.94
CA ASN A 144 8.12 8.40 -16.23
C ASN A 144 7.02 8.86 -17.19
N ILE A 145 5.75 8.83 -16.76
CA ILE A 145 4.65 9.38 -17.54
C ILE A 145 4.74 10.90 -17.43
N GLN A 146 5.29 11.54 -18.46
CA GLN A 146 5.04 12.96 -18.69
C GLN A 146 3.51 13.13 -18.74
N ASN A 147 2.96 13.92 -17.80
CA ASN A 147 1.60 14.40 -17.96
C ASN A 147 1.49 14.98 -19.37
N PRO A 148 0.50 14.60 -20.20
CA PRO A 148 0.23 15.37 -21.39
C PRO A 148 -0.04 16.79 -20.90
N THR A 149 0.83 17.70 -21.30
CA THR A 149 0.66 19.15 -21.14
C THR A 149 -0.79 19.50 -21.48
N GLN A 150 -1.52 20.03 -20.49
CA GLN A 150 -2.62 20.95 -20.78
C GLN A 150 -2.03 22.28 -21.19
#